data_AF-A0A6A6E1I9-F1
#
_entry.id   AF-A0A6A6E1I9-F1
#
_cell.length_a   1.000
_cell.length_b   1.000
_cell.length_c   1.000
_cell.angle_alpha   90.00
_cell.angle_beta   90.00
_cell.angle_gamma   90.00
#
_symmetry.space_group_name_H-M   'P 1'
#
loop_
_entity.id
_entity.type
_entity.pdbx_description
1 polymer ?
#
loop_
_entity_poly.entity_id
_entity_poly.type
_entity_poly.pdbx_seq_one_letter_code
_entity_poly.pdbx_strand_id
1 'polypeptide(L)' 'METRKTKLGADHPSTLSSMNNLAFTLKEQGRDAEAISLMRECVQLQQRILGVDHPHSIPSLRALVEWES' A
#
# COMPACT_ATOMS: atom_id res chain seq x y z
N MET A 1 17.15 -16.87 -11.31
CA MET A 1 16.57 -15.89 -10.36
C MET A 1 15.95 -14.77 -11.17
N GLU A 2 14.75 -15.02 -11.67
CA GLU A 2 13.91 -14.05 -12.37
C GLU A 2 12.55 -14.76 -12.45
N THR A 3 11.42 -14.05 -12.38
CA THR A 3 10.03 -14.60 -12.39
C THR A 3 9.40 -14.90 -11.03
N ARG A 4 9.44 -13.94 -10.10
CA ARG A 4 8.32 -13.74 -9.15
C ARG A 4 7.45 -12.54 -9.52
N LYS A 5 7.35 -12.24 -10.83
CA LYS A 5 6.50 -11.17 -11.37
C LYS A 5 5.25 -11.69 -12.09
N THR A 6 4.93 -12.97 -11.95
CA THR A 6 3.77 -13.59 -12.60
C THR A 6 2.91 -14.30 -11.54
N LYS A 7 1.73 -13.73 -11.26
CA LYS A 7 0.64 -14.34 -10.47
C LYS A 7 0.79 -14.41 -8.93
N LEU A 8 1.16 -13.32 -8.28
CA LEU A 8 0.40 -12.96 -7.08
C LEU A 8 -0.56 -11.90 -7.58
N GLY A 9 -1.83 -12.26 -7.76
CA GLY A 9 -2.85 -11.32 -8.19
C GLY A 9 -2.76 -10.05 -7.34
N ALA A 10 -3.17 -8.92 -7.90
CA ALA A 10 -3.30 -7.67 -7.17
C ALA A 10 -4.11 -7.82 -5.85
N ASP A 11 -4.84 -8.94 -5.72
CA ASP A 11 -5.58 -9.43 -4.56
C ASP A 11 -4.78 -9.99 -3.36
N HIS A 12 -3.48 -10.30 -3.49
CA HIS A 12 -2.79 -11.01 -2.41
C HIS A 12 -2.29 -10.04 -1.31
N PRO A 13 -2.55 -10.30 -0.02
CA PRO A 13 -2.13 -9.42 1.10
C PRO A 13 -0.62 -9.16 1.16
N SER A 14 0.19 -10.05 0.57
CA SER A 14 1.62 -9.87 0.38
C SER A 14 1.98 -8.72 -0.57
N THR A 15 1.17 -8.49 -1.61
CA THR A 15 1.34 -7.36 -2.55
C THR A 15 1.06 -6.03 -1.86
N LEU A 16 -0.03 -5.96 -1.08
CA LEU A 16 -0.41 -4.79 -0.30
C LEU A 16 0.67 -4.42 0.74
N SER A 17 1.21 -5.42 1.44
CA SER A 17 2.32 -5.23 2.38
C SER A 17 3.58 -4.70 1.68
N SER A 18 3.84 -5.15 0.46
CA SER A 18 4.97 -4.66 -0.35
C SER A 18 4.77 -3.21 -0.79
N MET A 19 3.55 -2.82 -1.19
CA MET A 19 3.21 -1.42 -1.53
C MET A 19 3.37 -0.50 -0.32
N ASN A 20 2.91 -0.94 0.87
CA ASN A 20 3.10 -0.21 2.12
C ASN A 20 4.59 0.07 2.40
N ASN A 21 5.42 -0.97 2.35
CA ASN A 21 6.86 -0.84 2.57
C ASN A 21 7.53 0.10 1.56
N LEU A 22 7.14 0.02 0.30
CA LEU A 22 7.66 0.91 -0.74
C LEU A 22 7.25 2.36 -0.48
N ALA A 23 6.02 2.61 -0.05
CA ALA A 23 5.54 3.95 0.28
C ALA A 23 6.32 4.56 1.45
N PHE A 24 6.59 3.80 2.52
CA PHE A 24 7.47 4.26 3.61
C PHE A 24 8.89 4.53 3.13
N THR A 25 9.44 3.66 2.27
CA THR A 25 10.78 3.86 1.70
C THR A 25 10.84 5.14 0.85
N LEU A 26 9.81 5.45 0.07
CA LEU A 26 9.71 6.69 -0.71
C LEU A 26 9.65 7.92 0.21
N LYS A 27 8.93 7.82 1.33
CA LYS A 27 8.88 8.88 2.35
C LYS A 27 10.25 9.14 2.97
N GLU A 28 10.99 8.08 3.32
CA GLU A 28 12.37 8.22 3.81
C GLU A 28 13.33 8.81 2.75
N GLN A 29 13.04 8.61 1.47
CA GLN A 29 13.77 9.26 0.37
C GLN A 29 13.37 10.72 0.13
N GLY A 30 12.44 11.29 0.91
CA GLY A 30 11.91 12.64 0.72
C GLY A 30 10.98 12.78 -0.48
N ARG A 31 10.42 11.66 -0.97
CA ARG A 31 9.49 11.61 -2.11
C ARG A 31 8.05 11.46 -1.60
N ASP A 32 7.62 12.40 -0.77
CA ASP A 32 6.32 12.36 -0.09
C ASP A 32 5.13 12.25 -1.07
N ALA A 33 5.15 13.00 -2.17
CA ALA A 33 4.07 12.96 -3.16
C ALA A 33 3.87 11.56 -3.77
N GLU A 34 4.96 10.85 -4.06
CA GLU A 34 4.91 9.50 -4.61
C GLU A 34 4.55 8.47 -3.55
N ALA A 35 5.04 8.65 -2.31
CA ALA A 35 4.66 7.83 -1.16
C ALA A 35 3.15 7.89 -0.92
N ILE A 36 2.57 9.09 -0.90
CA ILE A 36 1.13 9.32 -0.69
C ILE A 36 0.31 8.72 -1.83
N SER A 37 0.72 8.95 -3.08
CA SER A 37 0.03 8.38 -4.26
C SER A 37 -0.02 6.86 -4.20
N LEU A 38 1.12 6.23 -3.90
CA LEU A 38 1.23 4.77 -3.78
C LEU A 38 0.40 4.23 -2.60
N MET A 39 0.42 4.94 -1.46
CA MET A 39 -0.38 4.58 -0.28
C MET A 39 -1.88 4.67 -0.55
N ARG A 40 -2.32 5.68 -1.30
CA ARG A 40 -3.72 5.83 -1.74
C ARG A 40 -4.16 4.67 -2.61
N GLU A 41 -3.34 4.25 -3.57
CA GLU A 41 -3.63 3.11 -4.43
C GLU A 41 -3.71 1.80 -3.62
N CYS A 42 -2.79 1.61 -2.67
CA CYS A 42 -2.79 0.47 -1.73
C CYS A 42 -4.10 0.40 -0.93
N VAL A 43 -4.53 1.52 -0.35
CA VAL A 43 -5.78 1.62 0.41
C VAL A 43 -7.00 1.34 -0.46
N GLN A 44 -7.04 1.82 -1.70
CA GLN A 44 -8.14 1.53 -2.63
C GLN A 44 -8.24 0.05 -2.98
N LEU A 45 -7.10 -0.59 -3.26
CA LEU A 45 -7.03 -2.04 -3.48
C LEU A 45 -7.50 -2.80 -2.24
N GLN A 46 -7.02 -2.44 -1.05
CA GLN A 46 -7.44 -3.05 0.21
C GLN A 46 -8.95 -2.97 0.43
N GLN A 47 -9.56 -1.81 0.18
CA GLN A 47 -11.00 -1.64 0.31
C GLN A 47 -11.77 -2.52 -0.70
N ARG A 48 -11.25 -2.68 -1.92
CA ARG A 48 -11.89 -3.51 -2.96
C ARG A 48 -11.80 -5.01 -2.65
N ILE A 49 -10.68 -5.46 -2.10
CA ILE A 49 -10.38 -6.89 -1.89
C ILE A 49 -10.94 -7.37 -0.54
N LEU A 50 -10.64 -6.63 0.52
CA LEU A 50 -10.86 -7.05 1.91
C LEU A 50 -12.05 -6.34 2.56
N GLY A 51 -12.54 -5.25 1.95
CA GLY A 51 -13.53 -4.36 2.55
C GLY A 51 -12.91 -3.30 3.46
N VAL A 52 -13.67 -2.24 3.73
CA VAL A 52 -13.23 -1.07 4.52
C VAL A 52 -12.89 -1.40 5.97
N ASP A 53 -13.41 -2.52 6.49
CA ASP A 53 -13.35 -2.90 7.90
C ASP A 53 -12.22 -3.90 8.23
N HIS A 54 -11.40 -4.26 7.24
CA HIS A 54 -10.40 -5.30 7.45
C HIS A 54 -9.26 -4.81 8.36
N PRO A 55 -8.85 -5.55 9.41
CA PRO A 55 -7.81 -5.12 10.34
C PRO A 55 -6.46 -4.80 9.69
N HIS A 56 -6.19 -5.37 8.51
CA HIS A 56 -4.98 -5.07 7.73
C HIS A 56 -5.04 -3.76 6.92
N SER A 57 -6.21 -3.15 6.70
CA SER A 57 -6.36 -1.87 5.99
C SER A 57 -6.26 -0.65 6.89
N ILE A 58 -6.57 -0.81 8.19
CA ILE A 58 -6.47 0.23 9.21
C ILE A 58 -5.08 0.91 9.26
N PRO A 59 -3.94 0.19 9.30
CA PRO A 59 -2.62 0.84 9.37
C PRO A 59 -2.32 1.66 8.10
N SER A 60 -2.68 1.15 6.91
CA SER A 60 -2.48 1.86 5.64
C SER A 60 -3.34 3.12 5.55
N LEU A 61 -4.60 3.03 5.97
CA LEU A 61 -5.53 4.17 6.05
C LEU A 61 -5.02 5.25 7.01
N ARG A 62 -4.57 4.85 8.20
CA ARG A 62 -4.00 5.78 9.19
C ARG A 62 -2.77 6.49 8.62
N ALA A 63 -1.84 5.74 8.02
CA ALA A 63 -0.65 6.32 7.42
C ALA A 63 -1.00 7.33 6.32
N LEU A 64 -1.96 6.99 5.44
CA LEU A 64 -2.40 7.92 4.39
C LEU A 64 -2.97 9.23 4.96
N VAL A 65 -3.83 9.14 5.98
CA VAL A 65 -4.43 10.32 6.63
C VAL A 65 -3.37 11.18 7.32
N GLU A 66 -2.39 10.54 7.97
CA GLU A 66 -1.27 11.22 8.61
C GLU A 66 -0.36 11.91 7.59
N TRP A 67 -0.24 11.37 6.37
CA TRP A 67 0.63 11.93 5.34
C TRP A 67 -0.05 13.00 4.49
N GLU A 68 -1.38 13.01 4.44
CA GLU A 68 -2.16 14.06 3.76
C GLU A 68 -2.56 15.22 4.71
N SER A 69 -2.20 15.16 6.01
CA SER A 69 -2.33 16.26 6.97
C SER A 69 -1.10 17.15 7.01
#